data_AF-A0A2U9GIK9-F1
#
_entry.id   AF-A0A2U9GIK9-F1
#
_cell.length_a   1.000
_cell.length_b   1.000
_cell.length_c   1.000
_cell.angle_alpha   90.00
_cell.angle_beta   90.00
_cell.angle_gamma   90.00
#
_symmetry.space_group_name_H-M   'P 1'
#
loop_
_entity.id
_entity.type
_entity.pdbx_description
1 polymer ?
#
loop_
_entity_poly.entity_id
_entity_poly.type
_entity_poly.pdbx_seq_one_letter_code
_entity_poly.pdbx_strand_id
1 'polypeptide(L)'
;MFLYISICSKTQPAITRFCYHFFKIMSNKTLKLSLSAKIIPQKKRRTLFSLLKSPHVNKTAQNQFCYIQYKKKIVLCTPKPFNTMVLLKKLQRLIAGVKIIIQIQLNKRKFYDTLTVRLNPNQVCLSSRKKIDIFKYLKLLDYYGELSFNAHKLNKSLGSSVG
;
A
#
# COMPACT_ATOMS: atom_id res chain seq x y z
N MET A 1 8.45 -2.44 3.07
CA MET A 1 7.64 -1.60 2.16
C MET A 1 6.64 -0.83 3.00
N PHE A 2 6.28 0.41 2.62
CA PHE A 2 5.27 1.19 3.32
C PHE A 2 3.92 1.11 2.59
N LEU A 3 2.87 0.84 3.35
CA LEU A 3 1.48 0.82 2.91
C LEU A 3 0.72 1.91 3.66
N TYR A 4 0.12 2.83 2.91
CA TYR A 4 -0.80 3.83 3.44
C TYR A 4 -2.23 3.38 3.13
N ILE A 5 -2.90 2.89 4.16
CA ILE A 5 -4.24 2.31 4.06
C ILE A 5 -5.24 3.34 4.58
N SER A 6 -6.09 3.87 3.71
CA SER A 6 -7.20 4.74 4.08
C SER A 6 -8.48 3.94 4.15
N ILE A 7 -9.15 3.97 5.29
CA ILE A 7 -10.39 3.24 5.57
C ILE A 7 -11.49 4.29 5.74
N CYS A 8 -12.57 4.13 4.97
CA CYS A 8 -13.71 5.04 5.00
C CYS A 8 -15.00 4.23 5.23
N SER A 9 -15.93 4.78 6.02
CA SER A 9 -17.28 4.22 6.19
C SER A 9 -18.28 5.33 6.49
N LYS A 10 -19.56 5.04 6.25
CA LYS A 10 -20.69 5.85 6.70
C LYS A 10 -21.01 5.64 8.18
N THR A 11 -20.60 4.50 8.75
CA THR A 11 -20.91 4.11 10.12
C THR A 11 -19.64 4.02 10.98
N GLN A 12 -19.67 4.63 12.16
CA GLN A 12 -18.56 4.56 13.11
C GLN A 12 -18.28 3.12 13.60
N PRO A 13 -19.29 2.29 13.94
CA PRO A 13 -19.05 0.92 14.41
C PRO A 13 -18.32 0.03 13.39
N ALA A 14 -18.55 0.22 12.09
CA ALA A 14 -17.86 -0.55 11.07
C ALA A 14 -16.35 -0.27 11.07
N ILE A 15 -15.94 0.99 11.26
CA ILE A 15 -14.52 1.35 11.32
C ILE A 15 -13.87 0.84 12.60
N THR A 16 -14.55 0.93 13.74
CA THR A 16 -13.99 0.44 15.01
C THR A 16 -13.79 -1.07 14.98
N ARG A 17 -14.79 -1.83 14.51
CA ARG A 17 -14.69 -3.28 14.29
C ARG A 17 -13.57 -3.63 13.32
N PHE A 18 -13.49 -2.92 12.19
CA PHE A 18 -12.42 -3.13 11.21
C PHE A 18 -11.04 -2.93 11.83
N CYS A 19 -10.82 -1.81 12.54
CA CYS A 19 -9.55 -1.56 13.20
C CYS A 19 -9.24 -2.64 14.24
N TYR A 20 -10.20 -2.99 15.09
CA TYR A 20 -10.01 -4.02 16.11
C TYR A 20 -9.56 -5.35 15.50
N HIS A 21 -10.30 -5.86 14.50
CA HIS A 21 -9.95 -7.13 13.84
C HIS A 21 -8.63 -7.05 13.07
N PHE A 22 -8.38 -5.94 12.37
CA PHE A 22 -7.14 -5.72 11.66
C PHE A 22 -5.95 -5.78 12.62
N PHE A 23 -5.94 -4.99 13.68
CA PHE A 23 -4.83 -4.98 14.64
C PHE A 23 -4.71 -6.31 15.40
N LYS A 24 -5.82 -6.96 15.75
CA LYS A 24 -5.80 -8.31 16.37
C LYS A 24 -5.08 -9.32 15.49
N ILE A 25 -5.33 -9.31 14.17
CA ILE A 25 -4.66 -10.23 13.23
C ILE A 25 -3.20 -9.84 13.02
N MET A 26 -2.91 -8.54 12.94
CA MET A 26 -1.54 -8.04 12.74
C MET A 26 -0.62 -8.33 13.94
N SER A 27 -1.16 -8.32 15.17
CA SER A 27 -0.42 -8.68 16.39
C SER A 27 -0.16 -10.19 16.53
N ASN A 28 -0.71 -11.02 15.64
CA ASN A 28 -0.49 -12.46 15.71
C ASN A 28 0.97 -12.82 15.32
N LYS A 29 1.71 -13.37 16.27
CA LYS A 29 3.14 -13.73 16.14
C LYS A 29 3.40 -14.78 15.06
N THR A 30 2.41 -15.61 14.71
CA THR A 30 2.58 -16.68 13.71
C THR A 30 2.65 -16.13 12.28
N LEU A 31 1.84 -15.12 11.96
CA LEU A 31 1.70 -14.62 10.60
C LEU A 31 2.83 -13.65 10.20
N LYS A 32 3.49 -13.00 11.18
CA LYS A 32 4.58 -12.02 10.99
C LYS A 32 4.31 -11.04 9.83
N LEU A 33 3.10 -10.47 9.80
CA LEU A 33 2.60 -9.67 8.67
C LEU A 33 3.08 -8.22 8.71
N SER A 34 3.51 -7.68 9.85
CA SER A 34 4.03 -6.32 9.96
C SER A 34 5.25 -6.22 10.86
N LEU A 35 6.11 -5.28 10.50
CA LEU A 35 7.17 -4.76 11.35
C LEU A 35 6.64 -3.65 12.24
N SER A 36 5.79 -2.77 11.72
CA SER A 36 5.15 -1.70 12.48
C SER A 36 3.83 -1.27 11.85
N ALA A 37 2.87 -0.86 12.69
CA ALA A 37 1.58 -0.35 12.27
C ALA A 37 1.18 0.83 13.17
N LYS A 38 0.80 1.97 12.57
CA LYS A 38 0.36 3.17 13.30
C LYS A 38 -0.94 3.69 12.71
N ILE A 39 -1.89 4.03 13.58
CA ILE A 39 -3.11 4.75 13.20
C ILE A 39 -2.80 6.24 13.20
N ILE A 40 -3.15 6.92 12.11
CA ILE A 40 -3.15 8.37 12.00
C ILE A 40 -4.60 8.83 12.18
N PRO A 41 -4.89 9.68 13.18
CA PRO A 41 -6.21 10.26 13.33
C PRO A 41 -6.54 11.12 12.10
N GLN A 42 -7.76 10.98 11.59
CA GLN A 42 -8.27 11.80 10.49
C GLN A 42 -9.51 12.56 10.97
N LYS A 43 -9.64 13.81 10.53
CA LYS A 43 -10.87 14.57 10.76
C LYS A 43 -12.03 13.88 10.04
N LYS A 44 -13.18 13.79 10.71
CA LYS A 44 -14.44 13.32 10.10
C LYS A 44 -14.84 14.32 9.03
N ARG A 45 -15.33 13.84 7.88
CA ARG A 45 -15.94 14.73 6.87
C ARG A 45 -17.43 14.81 7.14
N ARG A 46 -17.95 16.03 7.23
CA ARG A 46 -19.37 16.31 7.39
C ARG A 46 -19.84 17.07 6.16
N THR A 47 -20.97 16.68 5.61
CA THR A 47 -21.63 17.35 4.49
C THR A 47 -23.03 17.71 4.96
N LEU A 48 -23.27 19.01 5.15
CA LEU A 48 -24.56 19.53 5.58
C LEU A 48 -25.35 19.91 4.33
N PHE A 49 -26.63 19.57 4.32
CA PHE A 49 -27.55 19.99 3.28
C PHE A 49 -28.94 20.22 3.87
N SER A 50 -29.67 21.18 3.32
CA SER A 50 -31.05 21.47 3.70
C SER A 50 -31.99 21.07 2.57
N LEU A 51 -33.17 20.59 2.95
CA LEU A 51 -34.26 20.26 2.04
C LEU A 51 -35.54 20.92 2.55
N LEU A 52 -36.39 21.38 1.64
CA LEU A 52 -37.72 21.87 1.98
C LEU A 52 -38.53 20.72 2.61
N LYS A 53 -39.29 21.04 3.67
CA LYS A 53 -40.12 20.04 4.37
C LYS A 53 -41.30 19.57 3.53
N SER A 54 -41.86 20.47 2.72
CA SER A 54 -42.97 20.20 1.83
C SER A 54 -42.58 20.37 0.36
N PRO A 55 -43.14 19.57 -0.56
CA PRO A 55 -42.89 19.71 -1.99
C PRO A 55 -43.46 21.02 -2.57
N HIS A 56 -44.51 21.56 -1.94
CA HIS A 56 -45.10 22.85 -2.31
C HIS A 56 -44.43 24.02 -1.57
N VAL A 57 -44.42 25.20 -2.21
CA VAL A 57 -43.79 26.55 -2.03
C VAL A 57 -43.46 27.07 -0.60
N ASN A 58 -43.62 26.31 0.47
CA ASN A 58 -43.29 26.74 1.83
C ASN A 58 -41.77 26.76 2.10
N LYS A 59 -41.10 27.83 1.68
CA LYS A 59 -39.63 28.01 1.80
C LYS A 59 -39.11 28.20 3.22
N THR A 60 -39.97 28.59 4.17
CA THR A 60 -39.60 28.81 5.58
C THR A 60 -39.43 27.50 6.34
N ALA A 61 -40.13 26.44 5.90
CA ALA A 61 -40.03 25.11 6.47
C ALA A 61 -38.87 24.32 5.80
N GLN A 62 -37.70 24.28 6.46
CA GLN A 62 -36.55 23.49 6.01
C GLN A 62 -36.15 22.43 7.05
N ASN A 63 -35.77 21.24 6.56
CA ASN A 63 -35.09 20.21 7.33
C ASN A 63 -33.60 20.23 7.02
N GLN A 64 -32.76 20.18 8.05
CA GLN A 64 -31.32 20.05 7.90
C GLN A 64 -30.89 18.59 8.06
N PHE A 65 -30.08 18.13 7.14
CA PHE A 65 -29.51 16.79 7.15
C PHE A 65 -27.99 16.87 7.18
N CYS A 66 -27.37 15.86 7.78
CA CYS A 66 -25.93 15.75 7.87
C CYS A 66 -25.50 14.37 7.39
N TYR A 67 -24.65 14.34 6.38
CA TYR A 67 -23.91 13.16 5.99
C TYR A 67 -22.54 13.17 6.66
N ILE A 68 -22.24 12.11 7.42
CA ILE A 68 -20.95 11.95 8.11
C ILE A 68 -20.18 10.80 7.46
N GLN A 69 -18.99 11.11 6.96
CA GLN A 69 -18.03 10.11 6.52
C GLN A 69 -16.92 9.98 7.57
N TYR A 70 -16.85 8.80 8.16
CA TYR A 70 -15.78 8.45 9.08
C TYR A 70 -14.59 7.95 8.27
N LYS A 71 -13.40 8.42 8.64
CA LYS A 71 -12.15 8.05 7.97
C LYS A 71 -11.07 7.77 9.00
N LYS A 72 -10.26 6.75 8.73
CA LYS A 72 -9.01 6.48 9.46
C LYS A 72 -7.92 6.17 8.45
N LYS A 73 -6.69 6.55 8.78
CA LYS A 73 -5.52 6.22 7.97
C LYS A 73 -4.60 5.34 8.81
N ILE A 74 -4.12 4.25 8.24
CA ILE A 74 -3.16 3.34 8.86
C ILE A 74 -1.89 3.38 8.01
N VAL A 75 -0.77 3.58 8.66
CA VAL A 75 0.55 3.42 8.04
C VAL A 75 1.11 2.10 8.51
N LEU A 76 1.47 1.26 7.56
CA LEU A 76 1.91 -0.11 7.79
C LEU A 76 3.26 -0.32 7.13
N CYS A 77 4.27 -0.68 7.93
CA CYS A 77 5.52 -1.21 7.41
C CYS A 77 5.42 -2.73 7.41
N THR A 78 5.37 -3.33 6.21
CA THR A 78 5.27 -4.78 6.05
C THR A 78 6.38 -5.32 5.16
N PRO A 79 6.92 -6.51 5.48
CA PRO A 79 7.77 -7.28 4.59
C PRO A 79 6.96 -8.10 3.57
N LYS A 80 5.67 -8.38 3.84
CA LYS A 80 4.80 -9.27 3.04
C LYS A 80 3.55 -8.52 2.54
N PRO A 81 3.70 -7.60 1.57
CA PRO A 81 2.62 -6.70 1.16
C PRO A 81 1.46 -7.38 0.43
N PHE A 82 1.73 -8.43 -0.33
CA PHE A 82 0.67 -9.19 -1.01
C PHE A 82 -0.25 -9.87 0.00
N ASN A 83 0.32 -10.51 1.03
CA ASN A 83 -0.46 -11.15 2.08
C ASN A 83 -1.30 -10.14 2.86
N THR A 84 -0.77 -8.94 3.14
CA THR A 84 -1.54 -7.89 3.80
C THR A 84 -2.68 -7.38 2.91
N MET A 85 -2.47 -7.25 1.59
CA MET A 85 -3.53 -6.90 0.65
C MET A 85 -4.64 -7.95 0.60
N VAL A 86 -4.30 -9.24 0.59
CA VAL A 86 -5.27 -10.34 0.64
C VAL A 86 -6.07 -10.29 1.95
N LEU A 87 -5.40 -10.07 3.08
CA LEU A 87 -6.04 -9.89 4.37
C LEU A 87 -7.02 -8.71 4.36
N LEU A 88 -6.61 -7.56 3.84
CA LEU A 88 -7.47 -6.38 3.74
C LEU A 88 -8.72 -6.65 2.91
N LYS A 89 -8.58 -7.36 1.77
CA LYS A 89 -9.71 -7.75 0.92
C LYS A 89 -10.67 -8.71 1.64
N LYS A 90 -10.15 -9.66 2.44
CA LYS A 90 -10.97 -10.54 3.27
C LYS A 90 -11.73 -9.76 4.35
N LEU A 91 -11.05 -8.86 5.05
CA LEU A 91 -11.67 -8.02 6.08
C LEU A 91 -12.76 -7.09 5.49
N GLN A 92 -12.54 -6.58 4.28
CA GLN A 92 -13.54 -5.77 3.58
C GLN A 92 -14.81 -6.57 3.27
N ARG A 93 -14.68 -7.86 2.93
CA ARG A 93 -15.84 -8.75 2.71
C ARG A 93 -16.60 -9.05 3.99
N LEU A 94 -15.89 -9.20 5.11
CA LEU A 94 -16.51 -9.52 6.41
C LEU A 94 -17.25 -8.32 7.02
N ILE A 95 -16.81 -7.09 6.73
CA ILE A 95 -17.36 -5.87 7.35
C ILE A 95 -18.01 -5.01 6.27
N ALA A 96 -19.35 -5.09 6.20
CA ALA A 96 -20.14 -4.34 5.26
C ALA A 96 -19.96 -2.81 5.40
N GLY A 97 -20.03 -2.10 4.27
CA GLY A 97 -19.99 -0.63 4.24
C GLY A 97 -18.60 -0.01 4.42
N VAL A 98 -17.53 -0.81 4.45
CA VAL A 98 -16.15 -0.31 4.54
C VAL A 98 -15.52 -0.19 3.15
N LYS A 99 -15.05 1.01 2.83
CA LYS A 99 -14.24 1.29 1.64
C LYS A 99 -12.77 1.38 2.04
N ILE A 100 -11.91 0.63 1.36
CA ILE A 100 -10.46 0.63 1.59
C ILE A 100 -9.78 1.23 0.36
N ILE A 101 -8.84 2.16 0.59
CA ILE A 101 -7.98 2.75 -0.44
C ILE A 101 -6.53 2.50 0.00
N ILE A 102 -5.73 1.89 -0.86
CA ILE A 102 -4.35 1.51 -0.55
C ILE A 102 -3.41 2.31 -1.43
N GLN A 103 -2.46 3.02 -0.82
CA GLN A 103 -1.33 3.65 -1.51
C GLN A 103 -0.05 2.95 -1.10
N ILE A 104 0.70 2.47 -2.10
CA ILE A 104 1.93 1.72 -1.92
C ILE A 104 3.11 2.66 -2.12
N GLN A 105 4.03 2.71 -1.15
CA GLN A 105 5.29 3.42 -1.29
C GLN A 105 6.45 2.43 -1.21
N LEU A 106 7.14 2.28 -2.34
CA LEU A 106 8.37 1.52 -2.50
C LEU A 106 9.55 2.48 -2.40
N ASN A 107 10.56 2.14 -1.59
CA ASN A 107 11.83 2.83 -1.65
C ASN A 107 12.57 2.31 -2.89
N LYS A 108 12.58 3.11 -3.96
CA LYS A 108 13.17 2.73 -5.25
C LYS A 108 14.63 2.31 -5.09
N ARG A 109 15.44 3.02 -4.29
CA ARG A 109 16.86 2.71 -4.07
C ARG A 109 17.04 1.32 -3.46
N LYS A 110 16.44 1.09 -2.28
CA LYS A 110 16.51 -0.24 -1.62
C LYS A 110 15.94 -1.36 -2.48
N PHE A 111 14.94 -1.09 -3.31
CA PHE A 111 14.39 -2.08 -4.24
C PHE A 111 15.42 -2.48 -5.31
N TYR A 112 16.04 -1.49 -5.98
CA TYR A 112 17.09 -1.75 -6.95
C TYR A 112 18.30 -2.44 -6.30
N ASP A 113 18.73 -2.00 -5.11
CA ASP A 113 19.84 -2.63 -4.39
C ASP A 113 19.55 -4.11 -4.07
N THR A 114 18.31 -4.45 -3.68
CA THR A 114 17.94 -5.86 -3.47
C THR A 114 17.82 -6.66 -4.75
N LEU A 115 17.44 -6.03 -5.86
CA LEU A 115 17.37 -6.69 -7.16
C LEU A 115 18.77 -6.98 -7.70
N THR A 116 19.70 -6.02 -7.61
CA THR A 116 21.09 -6.20 -8.07
C THR A 116 21.79 -7.30 -7.28
N VAL A 117 21.58 -7.40 -5.97
CA VAL A 117 22.12 -8.51 -5.16
C VAL A 117 21.54 -9.87 -5.59
N ARG A 118 20.23 -9.95 -5.82
CA ARG A 118 19.58 -11.23 -6.20
C ARG A 118 19.87 -11.67 -7.63
N LEU A 119 20.03 -10.72 -8.53
CA LEU A 119 20.33 -10.95 -9.93
C LEU A 119 21.84 -10.95 -10.19
N ASN A 120 22.67 -10.95 -9.14
CA ASN A 120 24.11 -10.96 -9.28
C ASN A 120 24.55 -12.26 -9.97
N PRO A 121 25.00 -12.21 -11.24
CA PRO A 121 25.37 -13.42 -11.98
C PRO A 121 26.56 -14.14 -11.31
N ASN A 122 27.39 -13.42 -10.55
CA ASN A 122 28.52 -13.99 -9.83
C ASN A 122 28.11 -14.90 -8.66
N GLN A 123 26.87 -14.79 -8.17
CA GLN A 123 26.33 -15.66 -7.11
C GLN A 123 25.56 -16.87 -7.67
N VAL A 124 25.30 -16.90 -8.98
CA VAL A 124 24.63 -18.02 -9.63
C VAL A 124 25.69 -19.08 -9.97
N CYS A 125 25.93 -20.00 -9.04
CA CYS A 125 26.72 -21.19 -9.34
C CYS A 125 25.95 -22.06 -10.35
N LEU A 126 26.45 -22.13 -11.59
CA LEU A 126 25.94 -23.05 -12.60
C LEU A 126 26.12 -24.48 -12.08
N SER A 127 25.03 -25.09 -11.60
CA SER A 127 25.07 -26.49 -11.21
C SER A 127 25.42 -27.32 -12.45
N SER A 128 26.60 -27.96 -12.44
CA SER A 128 27.22 -28.73 -13.53
C SER A 128 26.33 -29.81 -14.18
N ARG A 129 25.16 -30.11 -13.60
CA ARG A 129 24.29 -31.23 -13.96
C ARG A 129 23.23 -30.95 -15.03
N LYS A 130 23.03 -29.71 -15.49
CA LYS A 130 22.04 -29.40 -16.54
C LYS A 130 22.74 -28.72 -17.72
N LYS A 131 22.45 -29.16 -18.96
CA LYS A 131 22.79 -28.43 -20.20
C LYS A 131 22.19 -27.04 -20.08
N ILE A 132 23.02 -26.04 -19.81
CA ILE A 132 22.59 -24.64 -19.75
C ILE A 132 22.51 -24.14 -21.19
N ASP A 133 21.37 -23.53 -21.52
CA ASP A 133 21.17 -22.80 -22.76
C ASP A 133 22.00 -21.51 -22.72
N ILE A 134 23.18 -21.56 -23.34
CA ILE A 134 24.19 -20.48 -23.31
C ILE A 134 23.59 -19.16 -23.79
N PHE A 135 22.70 -19.20 -24.78
CA PHE A 135 22.06 -17.99 -25.31
C PHE A 135 21.19 -17.28 -24.27
N LYS A 136 20.47 -18.03 -23.43
CA LYS A 136 19.69 -17.44 -22.33
C LYS A 136 20.58 -16.85 -21.25
N TYR A 137 21.73 -17.48 -20.98
CA TYR A 137 22.69 -16.98 -20.02
C TYR A 137 23.36 -15.69 -20.48
N LEU A 138 23.80 -15.63 -21.75
CA LEU A 138 24.34 -14.41 -22.35
C LEU A 138 23.32 -13.27 -22.34
N LYS A 139 22.06 -13.55 -22.70
CA LYS A 139 20.99 -12.54 -22.66
C LYS A 139 20.73 -11.99 -21.25
N LEU A 140 20.96 -12.82 -20.21
CA LEU A 140 20.87 -12.38 -18.81
C LEU A 140 22.05 -11.49 -18.43
N LEU A 141 23.26 -11.79 -18.92
CA LEU A 141 24.44 -10.94 -18.75
C LEU A 141 24.28 -9.59 -19.45
N ASP A 142 23.75 -9.57 -20.68
CA ASP A 142 23.47 -8.33 -21.42
C ASP A 142 22.53 -7.42 -20.63
N TYR A 143 21.43 -7.98 -20.12
CA TYR A 143 20.47 -7.25 -19.31
C TYR A 143 21.09 -6.72 -18.00
N TYR A 144 21.95 -7.51 -17.36
CA TYR A 144 22.67 -7.08 -16.17
C TYR A 144 23.66 -5.95 -16.47
N GLY A 145 24.37 -6.05 -17.60
CA GLY A 145 25.26 -5.01 -18.12
C GLY A 145 24.51 -3.68 -18.29
N GLU A 146 23.41 -3.69 -19.03
CA GLU A 146 22.57 -2.49 -19.23
C GLU A 146 22.08 -1.87 -17.91
N LEU A 147 21.63 -2.69 -16.96
CA LEU A 147 21.20 -2.21 -15.64
C LEU A 147 22.35 -1.55 -14.88
N SER A 148 23.56 -2.14 -14.91
CA SER A 148 24.74 -1.61 -14.22
C SER A 148 25.20 -0.26 -14.80
N PHE A 149 25.20 -0.13 -16.14
CA PHE A 149 25.52 1.12 -16.82
C PHE A 149 24.50 2.21 -16.51
N ASN A 150 23.20 1.88 -16.51
CA ASN A 150 22.14 2.83 -16.19
C ASN A 150 22.18 3.29 -14.72
N ALA A 151 22.51 2.41 -13.78
CA ALA A 151 22.72 2.77 -12.37
C ALA A 151 23.90 3.75 -12.20
N HIS A 152 25.00 3.52 -12.93
CA HIS A 152 26.16 4.44 -12.92
C HIS A 152 25.80 5.83 -13.49
N LYS A 153 24.96 5.89 -14.53
CA LYS A 153 24.50 7.14 -15.14
C LYS A 153 23.59 7.94 -14.20
N LEU A 154 22.69 7.26 -13.48
CA LEU A 154 21.84 7.86 -12.45
C LEU A 154 22.67 8.42 -11.27
N ASN A 155 23.68 7.69 -10.80
CA ASN A 155 24.56 8.15 -9.73
C ASN A 155 25.40 9.37 -10.14
N LYS A 156 25.86 9.43 -11.40
CA LYS A 156 26.52 10.63 -11.95
C LYS A 156 25.59 11.85 -12.00
N SER A 157 24.33 11.67 -12.38
CA SER A 157 23.35 12.77 -12.45
C SER A 157 22.94 13.36 -11.09
N LEU A 158 23.04 12.58 -10.01
CA LEU A 158 22.74 13.00 -8.64
C LEU A 158 23.97 13.59 -7.92
N GLY A 159 25.18 13.30 -8.40
CA GLY A 159 26.44 13.85 -7.85
C GLY A 159 26.81 15.23 -8.38
N SER A 160 26.20 15.68 -9.49
CA SER A 160 26.50 16.97 -10.13
C SER A 160 25.56 18.12 -9.72
N SER A 161 24.69 17.93 -8.72
CA SER A 161 23.79 18.98 -8.20
C SER A 161 24.18 19.47 -6.80
N VAL A 162 25.43 19.22 -6.38
CA VAL A 162 26.04 19.80 -5.18
C VAL A 162 27.34 20.45 -5.63
N GLY A 163 27.20 21.67 -6.14
CA GLY A 163 28.27 22.57 -6.54
C GLY A 163 27.71 23.98 -6.51
#